data_AF-A0A832Z8G1-F1
#
_entry.id   AF-A0A832Z8G1-F1
#
_cell.length_a   1.000
_cell.length_b   1.000
_cell.length_c   1.000
_cell.angle_alpha   90.00
_cell.angle_beta   90.00
_cell.angle_gamma   90.00
#
_symmetry.space_group_name_H-M   'P 1'
#
loop_
_entity.id
_entity.type
_entity.pdbx_description
1 polymer ?
#
loop_
_entity_poly.entity_id
_entity_poly.type
_entity_poly.pdbx_seq_one_letter_code
_entity_poly.pdbx_strand_id
1 'polypeptide(L)'
;MEGSPWERYTLEKHNQLHYSRLEYALFVSAGVGGAIVLHILWGDPSSSKSFLDEILINAKYVWLAYFPVAVISGLGLLKYSPKEGIVLERKEQSEDYKVVFQITTRGFNTDSIERSVRSVLYWAPKYLKDYEVWVVTEDDVDKNFFEGLKGLNEEAKRRVKIIYVPRDYKTPNNTKYKARALNYALELRQKMRYNLEKTWVYLMDEESIVGEDTIVGIIDFIENKSKEGKLVAQGLVVYSNFWGKNILTSLGDSIRTGDNLVRCRFYGEY
;
A
#
# COMPACT_ATOMS: atom_id res chain seq x y z
N MET A 1 -3.04 -32.85 -0.31
CA MET A 1 -3.68 -31.74 -1.02
C MET A 1 -3.20 -30.48 -0.33
N GLU A 2 -2.19 -29.81 -0.87
CA GLU A 2 -1.80 -28.49 -0.34
C GLU A 2 -2.93 -27.51 -0.66
N GLY A 3 -3.44 -26.81 0.36
CA GLY A 3 -4.47 -25.79 0.22
C GLY A 3 -3.99 -24.64 -0.67
N SER A 4 -4.94 -23.80 -1.11
CA SER A 4 -4.61 -22.63 -1.92
C SER A 4 -3.61 -21.72 -1.17
N PRO A 5 -2.55 -21.19 -1.82
CA PRO A 5 -1.56 -20.33 -1.16
C PRO A 5 -2.17 -19.06 -0.56
N TRP A 6 -3.41 -18.74 -0.95
CA TRP A 6 -4.19 -17.60 -0.51
C TRP A 6 -4.89 -17.79 0.83
N GLU A 7 -5.13 -19.04 1.26
CA GLU A 7 -5.81 -19.36 2.53
C GLU A 7 -5.09 -18.80 3.77
N ARG A 8 -3.82 -18.41 3.61
CA ARG A 8 -3.04 -17.79 4.68
C ARG A 8 -3.36 -16.31 4.90
N TYR A 9 -4.11 -15.64 4.02
CA TYR A 9 -4.43 -14.21 4.09
C TYR A 9 -5.89 -13.96 4.53
N THR A 10 -6.24 -14.44 5.72
CA THR A 10 -7.58 -14.31 6.29
C THR A 10 -7.68 -13.16 7.29
N LEU A 11 -8.92 -12.78 7.59
CA LEU A 11 -9.26 -11.73 8.54
C LEU A 11 -8.73 -12.00 9.96
N GLU A 12 -8.68 -13.28 10.39
CA GLU A 12 -8.14 -13.66 11.71
C GLU A 12 -6.70 -13.21 11.88
N LYS A 13 -5.88 -13.29 10.83
CA LYS A 13 -4.48 -12.89 10.88
C LYS A 13 -4.29 -11.38 10.80
N HIS A 14 -5.18 -10.68 10.10
CA HIS A 14 -5.19 -9.22 10.09
C HIS A 14 -5.44 -8.67 11.50
N ASN A 15 -6.45 -9.20 12.19
CA ASN A 15 -6.81 -8.79 13.55
C ASN A 15 -5.76 -9.21 14.61
N GLN A 16 -4.74 -9.98 14.24
CA GLN A 16 -3.62 -10.40 15.07
C GLN A 16 -2.35 -9.54 14.88
N LEU A 17 -2.41 -8.42 14.15
CA LEU A 17 -1.29 -7.47 14.05
C LEU A 17 -0.94 -6.90 15.43
N HIS A 18 -0.09 -7.63 16.15
CA HIS A 18 0.48 -7.26 17.42
C HIS A 18 1.66 -6.31 17.18
N TYR A 19 1.39 -5.00 17.20
CA TYR A 19 2.45 -4.02 17.32
C TYR A 19 3.01 -4.07 18.74
N SER A 20 4.26 -4.52 18.87
CA SER A 20 4.94 -4.49 20.15
C SER A 20 5.31 -3.05 20.50
N ARG A 21 4.51 -2.43 21.37
CA ARG A 21 4.82 -1.11 21.97
C ARG A 21 6.23 -1.10 22.59
N LEU A 22 6.71 -2.26 23.03
CA LEU A 22 8.05 -2.50 23.54
C LEU A 22 9.12 -2.31 22.45
N GLU A 23 8.94 -2.88 21.26
CA GLU A 23 9.90 -2.77 20.15
C GLU A 23 10.03 -1.33 19.65
N TYR A 24 8.92 -0.59 19.59
CA TYR A 24 8.95 0.83 19.24
C TYR A 24 9.63 1.67 20.33
N ALA A 25 9.30 1.44 21.60
CA ALA A 25 9.96 2.11 22.72
C ALA A 25 11.47 1.81 22.76
N LEU A 26 11.87 0.57 22.44
CA LEU A 26 13.27 0.17 22.29
C LEU A 26 13.95 0.88 21.12
N PHE A 27 13.28 1.06 19.99
CA PHE A 27 13.85 1.77 18.83
C PHE A 27 14.06 3.27 19.14
N VAL A 28 13.06 3.94 19.71
CA VAL A 28 13.18 5.37 20.08
C VAL A 28 14.25 5.55 21.16
N SER A 29 14.28 4.69 22.19
CA SER A 29 15.29 4.75 23.24
C SER A 29 16.69 4.41 22.73
N ALA A 30 16.85 3.48 21.79
CA ALA A 30 18.13 3.15 21.17
C ALA A 30 18.62 4.27 20.24
N GLY A 31 17.74 4.93 19.48
CA GLY A 31 18.10 6.05 18.61
C GLY A 31 18.50 7.29 19.40
N VAL A 32 17.69 7.68 20.38
CA VAL A 32 17.97 8.84 21.25
C VAL A 32 19.16 8.55 22.18
N GLY A 33 19.17 7.38 22.82
CA GLY A 33 20.26 6.95 23.68
C GLY A 33 21.58 6.78 22.93
N GLY A 34 21.53 6.20 21.73
CA GLY A 34 22.70 6.06 20.85
C GLY A 34 23.26 7.41 20.40
N ALA A 35 22.40 8.37 20.04
CA ALA A 35 22.84 9.73 19.69
C ALA A 35 23.48 10.47 20.89
N ILE A 36 22.91 10.32 22.09
CA ILE A 36 23.49 10.89 23.33
C ILE A 36 24.83 10.24 23.66
N VAL A 37 24.92 8.91 23.58
CA VAL A 37 26.16 8.16 23.82
C VAL A 37 27.23 8.53 22.79
N LEU A 38 26.89 8.60 21.50
CA LEU A 38 27.81 9.05 20.45
C LEU A 38 28.25 10.50 20.68
N HIS A 39 27.37 11.38 21.15
CA HIS A 39 27.72 12.75 21.47
C HIS A 39 28.70 12.86 22.65
N ILE A 40 28.52 12.02 23.67
CA ILE A 40 29.41 11.94 24.85
C ILE A 40 30.75 11.30 24.46
N LEU A 41 30.74 10.24 23.65
CA LEU A 41 31.95 9.51 23.24
C LEU A 41 32.79 10.29 22.21
N TRP A 42 32.15 11.03 21.29
CA TRP A 42 32.84 11.97 20.38
C TRP A 42 32.95 13.39 20.97
N GLY A 43 33.11 13.47 22.29
CA GLY A 43 33.41 14.70 23.01
C GLY A 43 34.51 15.54 22.33
N ASP A 44 34.37 16.85 22.50
CA ASP A 44 34.94 17.94 21.70
C ASP A 44 36.43 17.76 21.31
N PRO A 45 36.78 17.68 20.02
CA PRO A 45 38.18 17.73 19.62
C PRO A 45 38.71 19.14 19.87
N SER A 46 39.59 19.26 20.86
CA SER A 46 40.34 20.46 21.20
C SER A 46 41.39 20.77 20.12
N SER A 47 40.96 21.36 19.01
CA SER A 47 41.84 22.10 18.10
C SER A 47 41.01 23.08 17.27
N SER A 48 41.58 24.20 16.84
CA SER A 48 40.88 25.26 16.12
C SER A 48 40.19 24.71 14.87
N LYS A 49 38.86 24.62 14.93
CA LYS A 49 38.03 24.08 13.85
C LYS A 49 37.97 25.07 12.69
N SER A 50 38.16 24.58 11.47
CA SER A 50 37.88 25.37 10.27
C SER A 50 36.37 25.66 10.19
N PHE A 51 35.99 26.72 9.49
CA PHE A 51 34.59 27.02 9.20
C PHE A 51 33.84 25.83 8.56
N LEU A 52 34.53 25.02 7.74
CA LEU A 52 33.96 23.80 7.16
C LEU A 52 33.72 22.70 8.20
N ASP A 53 34.58 22.60 9.21
CA ASP A 53 34.42 21.64 10.31
C ASP A 53 33.20 22.01 11.16
N GLU A 54 32.98 23.30 11.41
CA GLU A 54 31.76 23.76 12.09
C GLU A 54 30.50 23.44 11.30
N ILE A 55 30.49 23.64 9.98
CA ILE A 55 29.35 23.28 9.13
C ILE A 55 29.07 21.76 9.21
N LEU A 56 30.10 20.92 9.06
CA LEU A 56 29.95 19.46 9.08
C LEU A 56 29.56 18.95 10.47
N ILE A 57 30.12 19.52 11.54
CA ILE A 57 29.74 19.21 12.91
C ILE A 57 28.29 19.61 13.18
N ASN A 58 27.84 20.75 12.65
CA ASN A 58 26.45 21.20 12.82
C ASN A 58 25.46 20.48 11.90
N ALA A 59 25.92 19.92 10.77
CA ALA A 59 25.10 19.12 9.86
C ALA A 59 24.52 17.87 10.57
N LYS A 60 25.15 17.38 11.65
CA LYS A 60 24.58 16.30 12.47
C LYS A 60 23.24 16.68 13.12
N TYR A 61 22.99 17.97 13.35
CA TYR A 61 21.72 18.47 13.88
C TYR A 61 20.62 18.55 12.83
N VAL A 62 20.93 18.42 11.53
CA VAL A 62 19.91 18.26 10.47
C VAL A 62 19.05 17.03 10.74
N TRP A 63 19.62 15.98 11.36
CA TRP A 63 18.87 14.81 11.79
C TRP A 63 17.84 15.12 12.89
N LEU A 64 18.03 16.18 13.68
CA LEU A 64 17.02 16.62 14.65
C LEU A 64 15.76 17.19 13.99
N ALA A 65 15.81 17.61 12.71
CA ALA A 65 14.61 18.00 11.98
C ALA A 65 13.59 16.85 11.84
N TYR A 66 14.06 15.59 11.90
CA TYR A 66 13.21 14.40 11.91
C TYR A 66 12.66 14.07 13.31
N PHE A 67 13.21 14.67 14.37
CA PHE A 67 12.80 14.37 15.73
C PHE A 67 11.33 14.75 16.01
N PRO A 68 10.82 15.93 15.61
CA PRO A 68 9.39 16.25 15.73
C PRO A 68 8.49 15.21 15.03
N VAL A 69 8.88 14.76 13.84
CA VAL A 69 8.14 13.73 13.09
C VAL A 69 8.14 12.42 13.86
N ALA A 70 9.30 11.97 14.37
CA ALA A 70 9.43 10.75 15.16
C ALA A 70 8.64 10.81 16.48
N VAL A 71 8.60 11.97 17.14
CA VAL A 71 7.81 12.18 18.37
C VAL A 71 6.32 12.12 18.06
N ILE A 72 5.84 12.79 17.01
CA ILE A 72 4.42 12.74 16.60
C ILE A 72 4.03 11.31 16.21
N SER A 73 4.86 10.62 15.42
CA SER A 73 4.66 9.21 15.07
C SER A 73 4.64 8.31 16.29
N GLY A 74 5.51 8.55 17.27
CA GLY A 74 5.55 7.80 18.52
C GLY A 74 4.35 8.04 19.42
N LEU A 75 3.92 9.29 19.57
CA LEU A 75 2.71 9.63 20.31
C LEU A 75 1.47 9.02 19.66
N GLY A 76 1.39 9.01 18.33
CA GLY A 76 0.32 8.36 17.59
C GLY A 76 0.26 6.85 17.83
N LEU A 77 1.42 6.17 17.84
CA LEU A 77 1.53 4.74 18.12
C LEU A 77 1.21 4.40 19.59
N LEU A 78 1.61 5.25 20.55
CA LEU A 78 1.27 5.05 21.96
C LEU A 78 -0.21 5.25 22.23
N LYS A 79 -0.84 6.21 21.55
CA LYS A 79 -2.30 6.43 21.57
C LYS A 79 -3.05 5.37 20.77
N TYR A 80 -2.41 4.67 19.85
CA TYR A 80 -3.04 3.60 19.08
C TYR A 80 -3.41 2.43 20.02
N SER A 81 -4.70 2.26 20.25
CA SER A 81 -5.27 1.07 20.90
C SER A 81 -5.76 0.12 19.82
N PRO A 82 -5.22 -1.11 19.72
CA PRO A 82 -5.73 -2.13 18.80
C PRO A 82 -7.22 -2.44 19.04
N LYS A 83 -7.70 -2.24 20.27
CA LYS A 83 -9.11 -2.43 20.66
C LYS A 83 -10.04 -1.29 20.20
N GLU A 84 -9.49 -0.14 19.84
CA GLU A 84 -10.21 0.99 19.23
C GLU A 84 -9.95 1.08 17.72
N GLY A 85 -9.20 0.12 17.16
CA GLY A 85 -9.02 -0.04 15.72
C GLY A 85 -10.31 -0.52 15.08
N ILE A 86 -10.52 -0.16 13.81
CA ILE A 86 -11.65 -0.65 13.02
C ILE A 86 -11.54 -2.17 12.94
N VAL A 87 -12.34 -2.88 13.73
CA VAL A 87 -12.48 -4.33 13.60
C VAL A 87 -13.27 -4.55 12.33
N LEU A 88 -12.62 -5.10 11.32
CA LEU A 88 -13.31 -5.51 10.10
C LEU A 88 -14.17 -6.73 10.44
N GLU A 89 -15.45 -6.64 10.12
CA GLU A 89 -16.39 -7.75 10.20
C GLU A 89 -16.58 -8.34 8.80
N ARG A 90 -16.64 -9.67 8.71
CA ARG A 90 -16.93 -10.34 7.43
C ARG A 90 -18.28 -9.88 6.92
N LYS A 91 -18.26 -9.22 5.76
CA LYS A 91 -19.48 -8.83 5.05
C LYS A 91 -19.32 -9.01 3.56
N GLU A 92 -20.41 -9.39 2.93
CA GLU A 92 -20.55 -9.42 1.48
C GLU A 92 -21.13 -8.09 1.00
N GLN A 93 -20.86 -7.78 -0.27
CA GLN A 93 -21.40 -6.62 -0.95
C GLN A 93 -22.93 -6.65 -0.92
N SER A 94 -23.52 -5.68 -0.24
CA SER A 94 -24.95 -5.53 -0.09
C SER A 94 -25.54 -4.65 -1.20
N GLU A 95 -24.82 -3.61 -1.60
CA GLU A 95 -25.28 -2.60 -2.55
C GLU A 95 -24.83 -2.87 -4.00
N ASP A 96 -25.49 -2.19 -4.94
CA ASP A 96 -25.19 -2.26 -6.37
C ASP A 96 -24.12 -1.23 -6.75
N TYR A 97 -22.86 -1.64 -6.68
CA TYR A 97 -21.67 -0.91 -7.13
C TYR A 97 -20.66 -1.87 -7.78
N LYS A 98 -19.75 -1.32 -8.56
CA LYS A 98 -18.67 -2.07 -9.22
C LYS A 98 -17.33 -1.72 -8.59
N VAL A 99 -16.50 -2.72 -8.33
CA VAL A 99 -15.11 -2.53 -7.90
C VAL A 99 -14.14 -2.91 -9.04
N VAL A 100 -13.31 -1.96 -9.47
CA VAL A 100 -12.26 -2.20 -10.46
C VAL A 100 -10.91 -2.27 -9.76
N PHE A 101 -10.32 -3.46 -9.72
CA PHE A 101 -8.95 -3.65 -9.27
C PHE A 101 -8.00 -3.30 -10.41
N GLN A 102 -7.35 -2.14 -10.33
CA GLN A 102 -6.47 -1.67 -11.38
C GLN A 102 -5.01 -1.91 -10.99
N ILE A 103 -4.38 -2.86 -11.66
CA ILE A 103 -2.96 -3.18 -11.58
C ILE A 103 -2.24 -2.43 -12.69
N THR A 104 -1.37 -1.47 -12.35
CA THR A 104 -0.62 -0.68 -13.34
C THR A 104 0.83 -1.16 -13.38
N THR A 105 1.30 -1.60 -14.54
CA THR A 105 2.58 -2.32 -14.66
C THR A 105 3.36 -1.92 -15.92
N ARG A 106 4.69 -1.98 -15.84
CA ARG A 106 5.58 -1.92 -17.02
C ARG A 106 5.87 -3.29 -17.65
N GLY A 107 5.36 -4.37 -17.05
CA GLY A 107 5.50 -5.73 -17.56
C GLY A 107 6.85 -6.40 -17.28
N PHE A 108 7.63 -5.88 -16.32
CA PHE A 108 8.94 -6.46 -15.99
C PHE A 108 8.84 -7.73 -15.15
N ASN A 109 7.87 -7.81 -14.23
CA ASN A 109 7.73 -8.93 -13.30
C ASN A 109 6.40 -9.67 -13.54
N THR A 110 6.40 -10.56 -14.53
CA THR A 110 5.25 -11.37 -14.92
C THR A 110 4.72 -12.22 -13.77
N ASP A 111 5.61 -12.81 -12.97
CA ASP A 111 5.24 -13.67 -11.83
C ASP A 111 4.47 -12.88 -10.77
N SER A 112 4.90 -11.65 -10.48
CA SER A 112 4.21 -10.78 -9.53
C SER A 112 2.84 -10.36 -10.04
N ILE A 113 2.74 -9.98 -11.31
CA ILE A 113 1.47 -9.60 -11.94
C ILE A 113 0.47 -10.75 -11.89
N GLU A 114 0.89 -11.96 -12.29
CA GLU A 114 0.03 -13.14 -12.26
C GLU A 114 -0.43 -13.44 -10.83
N ARG A 115 0.49 -13.35 -9.86
CA ARG A 115 0.20 -13.54 -8.44
C ARG A 115 -0.82 -12.52 -7.92
N SER A 116 -0.68 -11.25 -8.27
CA SER A 116 -1.65 -10.19 -7.93
C SER A 116 -3.03 -10.47 -8.52
N VAL A 117 -3.11 -10.79 -9.82
CA VAL A 117 -4.38 -11.15 -10.48
C VAL A 117 -5.03 -12.35 -9.82
N ARG A 118 -4.27 -13.42 -9.56
CA ARG A 118 -4.78 -14.63 -8.89
C ARG A 118 -5.29 -14.35 -7.48
N SER A 119 -4.66 -13.44 -6.74
CA SER A 119 -5.12 -13.07 -5.39
C SER A 119 -6.50 -12.41 -5.42
N VAL A 120 -6.74 -11.52 -6.39
CA VAL A 120 -8.05 -10.87 -6.57
C VAL A 120 -9.09 -11.89 -7.01
N LEU A 121 -8.78 -12.73 -8.01
CA LEU A 121 -9.69 -13.77 -8.49
C LEU A 121 -10.04 -14.82 -7.42
N TYR A 122 -9.19 -14.98 -6.40
CA TYR A 122 -9.47 -15.88 -5.28
C TYR A 122 -10.37 -15.25 -4.22
N TRP A 123 -10.11 -14.00 -3.85
CA TRP A 123 -10.81 -13.34 -2.73
C TRP A 123 -12.06 -12.57 -3.15
N ALA A 124 -12.02 -11.85 -4.28
CA ALA A 124 -13.12 -10.98 -4.70
C ALA A 124 -14.45 -11.73 -4.88
N PRO A 125 -14.53 -12.89 -5.57
CA PRO A 125 -15.81 -13.59 -5.77
C PRO A 125 -16.53 -14.02 -4.50
N LYS A 126 -15.81 -14.13 -3.38
CA LYS A 126 -16.37 -14.58 -2.10
C LYS A 126 -17.19 -13.49 -1.41
N TYR A 127 -16.96 -12.22 -1.74
CA TYR A 127 -17.61 -11.08 -1.07
C TYR A 127 -18.15 -10.02 -2.03
N LEU A 128 -17.58 -9.90 -3.24
CA LEU A 128 -18.01 -8.91 -4.25
C LEU A 128 -18.87 -9.57 -5.33
N LYS A 129 -20.00 -8.93 -5.63
CA LYS A 129 -20.94 -9.34 -6.68
C LYS A 129 -20.50 -8.83 -8.06
N ASP A 130 -20.07 -7.58 -8.12
CA ASP A 130 -19.60 -6.95 -9.36
C ASP A 130 -18.20 -6.36 -9.20
N TYR A 131 -17.23 -7.04 -9.81
CA TYR A 131 -15.86 -6.56 -9.87
C TYR A 131 -15.23 -6.83 -11.24
N GLU A 132 -14.13 -6.12 -11.51
CA GLU A 132 -13.27 -6.35 -12.66
C GLU A 132 -11.81 -6.20 -12.26
N VAL A 133 -10.91 -6.86 -12.98
CA VAL A 133 -9.46 -6.74 -12.82
C VAL A 133 -8.91 -6.10 -14.08
N TRP A 134 -8.41 -4.88 -13.96
CA TRP A 134 -7.80 -4.13 -15.06
C TRP A 134 -6.28 -4.21 -14.93
N VAL A 135 -5.63 -4.89 -15.86
CA VAL A 135 -4.17 -4.86 -15.97
C VAL A 135 -3.81 -3.83 -17.02
N VAL A 136 -3.29 -2.68 -16.57
CA VAL A 136 -2.94 -1.55 -17.42
C VAL A 136 -1.45 -1.56 -17.66
N THR A 137 -1.07 -1.69 -18.92
CA THR A 137 0.33 -1.82 -19.32
C THR A 137 0.57 -1.15 -20.67
N GLU A 138 1.83 -1.04 -21.05
CA GLU A 138 2.27 -0.36 -22.26
C GLU A 138 2.11 -1.30 -23.46
N ASP A 139 2.00 -0.76 -24.66
CA ASP A 139 1.77 -1.60 -25.86
C ASP A 139 3.00 -2.44 -26.29
N ASP A 140 4.16 -2.19 -25.67
CA ASP A 140 5.48 -2.73 -26.02
C ASP A 140 5.86 -4.00 -25.24
N VAL A 141 4.94 -4.51 -24.42
CA VAL A 141 5.14 -5.70 -23.59
C VAL A 141 4.82 -7.01 -24.31
N ASP A 142 5.15 -8.15 -23.68
CA ASP A 142 4.77 -9.48 -24.15
C ASP A 142 3.25 -9.71 -24.07
N LYS A 143 2.54 -9.42 -25.16
CA LYS A 143 1.08 -9.58 -25.26
C LYS A 143 0.62 -11.02 -25.02
N ASN A 144 1.44 -12.04 -25.30
CA ASN A 144 1.03 -13.43 -25.09
C ASN A 144 0.87 -13.72 -23.60
N PHE A 145 1.81 -13.25 -22.77
CA PHE A 145 1.70 -13.35 -21.32
C PHE A 145 0.43 -12.65 -20.81
N PHE A 146 0.21 -11.39 -21.20
CA PHE A 146 -0.92 -10.61 -20.69
C PHE A 146 -2.28 -11.15 -21.14
N GLU A 147 -2.41 -11.57 -22.40
CA GLU A 147 -3.63 -12.24 -22.86
C GLU A 147 -3.81 -13.61 -22.19
N GLY A 148 -2.72 -14.31 -21.87
CA GLY A 148 -2.71 -15.53 -21.08
C GLY A 148 -3.33 -15.38 -19.69
N LEU A 149 -3.30 -14.18 -19.09
CA LEU A 149 -3.95 -13.91 -17.80
C LEU A 149 -5.48 -14.09 -17.85
N LYS A 150 -6.11 -13.92 -19.02
CA LYS A 150 -7.55 -14.21 -19.19
C LYS A 150 -7.84 -15.71 -19.19
N GLY A 151 -6.84 -16.54 -19.47
CA GLY A 151 -6.92 -18.00 -19.51
C GLY A 151 -6.66 -18.69 -18.17
N LEU A 152 -6.44 -17.94 -17.09
CA LEU A 152 -6.11 -18.53 -15.78
C LEU A 152 -7.26 -19.40 -15.22
N ASN A 153 -8.50 -18.98 -15.41
CA ASN A 153 -9.73 -19.73 -15.11
C ASN A 153 -10.94 -19.07 -15.80
N GLU A 154 -12.12 -19.70 -15.72
CA GLU A 154 -13.36 -19.17 -16.33
C GLU A 154 -13.78 -17.80 -15.79
N GLU A 155 -13.46 -17.51 -14.52
CA GLU A 155 -13.74 -16.21 -13.92
C GLU A 155 -12.83 -15.12 -14.51
N ALA A 156 -11.54 -15.43 -14.69
CA ALA A 156 -10.56 -14.54 -15.30
C ALA A 156 -10.98 -14.12 -16.71
N LYS A 157 -11.51 -15.05 -17.50
CA LYS A 157 -12.00 -14.79 -18.85
C LYS A 157 -13.08 -13.72 -18.91
N ARG A 158 -13.92 -13.62 -17.87
CA ARG A 158 -15.01 -12.63 -17.77
C ARG A 158 -14.59 -11.34 -17.07
N ARG A 159 -13.65 -11.43 -16.12
CA ARG A 159 -13.34 -10.36 -15.17
C ARG A 159 -12.04 -9.62 -15.47
N VAL A 160 -11.07 -10.27 -16.12
CA VAL A 160 -9.75 -9.69 -16.41
C VAL A 160 -9.79 -8.95 -17.75
N LYS A 161 -9.43 -7.68 -17.72
CA LYS A 161 -9.29 -6.80 -18.89
C LYS A 161 -7.84 -6.32 -18.97
N ILE A 162 -7.23 -6.53 -20.12
CA ILE A 162 -5.89 -6.02 -20.41
C ILE A 162 -6.04 -4.73 -21.19
N ILE A 163 -5.46 -3.65 -20.66
CA ILE A 163 -5.51 -2.32 -21.24
C ILE A 163 -4.10 -1.96 -21.70
N TYR A 164 -3.89 -1.94 -23.01
CA TYR A 164 -2.64 -1.46 -23.61
C TYR A 164 -2.73 0.05 -23.82
N VAL A 165 -1.78 0.77 -23.24
CA VAL A 165 -1.65 2.22 -23.42
C VAL A 165 -0.90 2.47 -24.74
N PRO A 166 -1.52 3.12 -25.74
CA PRO A 166 -0.89 3.36 -27.04
C PRO A 166 0.37 4.22 -26.93
N ARG A 167 1.45 3.90 -27.65
CA ARG A 167 2.70 4.70 -27.66
C ARG A 167 2.49 6.19 -27.94
N ASP A 168 1.55 6.52 -28.81
CA ASP A 168 1.22 7.88 -29.23
C ASP A 168 0.33 8.63 -28.23
N TYR A 169 -0.24 7.93 -27.23
CA TYR A 169 -1.03 8.55 -26.20
C TYR A 169 -0.20 9.52 -25.34
N LYS A 170 -0.69 10.76 -25.25
CA LYS A 170 -0.13 11.83 -24.43
C LYS A 170 -1.19 12.35 -23.48
N THR A 171 -0.83 12.52 -22.21
CA THR A 171 -1.69 13.19 -21.25
C THR A 171 -1.69 14.70 -21.49
N PRO A 172 -2.70 15.44 -21.02
CA PRO A 172 -2.78 16.89 -21.19
C PRO A 172 -1.52 17.65 -20.73
N ASN A 173 -0.86 17.16 -19.68
CA ASN A 173 0.34 17.77 -19.10
C ASN A 173 1.64 17.01 -19.45
N ASN A 174 1.64 16.14 -20.47
CA ASN A 174 2.79 15.33 -20.87
C ASN A 174 3.43 14.52 -19.72
N THR A 175 2.62 14.09 -18.75
CA THR A 175 3.06 13.17 -17.70
C THR A 175 3.53 11.85 -18.30
N LYS A 176 4.53 11.24 -17.65
CA LYS A 176 5.20 10.02 -18.13
C LYS A 176 4.95 8.84 -17.19
N TYR A 177 5.36 7.65 -17.65
CA TYR A 177 5.40 6.43 -16.84
C TYR A 177 4.03 6.07 -16.24
N LYS A 178 4.01 5.67 -14.96
CA LYS A 178 2.81 5.24 -14.23
C LYS A 178 1.67 6.26 -14.32
N ALA A 179 1.96 7.56 -14.19
CA ALA A 179 0.95 8.60 -14.27
C ALA A 179 0.26 8.65 -15.65
N ARG A 180 0.99 8.37 -16.74
CA ARG A 180 0.42 8.27 -18.09
C ARG A 180 -0.56 7.10 -18.19
N ALA A 181 -0.17 5.93 -17.69
CA ALA A 181 -1.02 4.74 -17.72
C ALA A 181 -2.30 4.92 -16.86
N LEU A 182 -2.16 5.53 -15.67
CA LEU A 182 -3.30 5.86 -14.80
C LEU A 182 -4.29 6.81 -15.50
N ASN A 183 -3.78 7.86 -16.15
CA ASN A 183 -4.62 8.82 -16.87
C ASN A 183 -5.35 8.18 -18.06
N TYR A 184 -4.66 7.32 -18.82
CA TYR A 184 -5.29 6.59 -19.93
C TYR A 184 -6.44 5.69 -19.45
N ALA A 185 -6.24 4.97 -18.35
CA ALA A 185 -7.27 4.11 -17.78
C ALA A 185 -8.51 4.90 -17.32
N LEU A 186 -8.30 6.10 -16.78
CA LEU A 186 -9.39 7.02 -16.42
C LEU A 186 -10.19 7.47 -17.65
N GLU A 187 -9.51 7.97 -18.68
CA GLU A 187 -10.17 8.37 -19.93
C GLU A 187 -10.90 7.20 -20.60
N LEU A 188 -10.33 6.00 -20.53
CA LEU A 188 -10.95 4.80 -21.10
C LEU A 188 -12.26 4.46 -20.39
N ARG A 189 -12.31 4.51 -19.06
CA ARG A 189 -13.57 4.31 -18.30
C ARG A 189 -14.64 5.33 -18.68
N GLN A 190 -14.25 6.59 -18.86
CA GLN A 190 -15.16 7.65 -19.33
C GLN A 190 -15.70 7.34 -20.73
N LYS A 191 -14.82 6.96 -21.66
CA LYS A 191 -15.21 6.57 -23.04
C LYS A 191 -16.12 5.34 -23.08
N MET A 192 -15.86 4.36 -22.22
CA MET A 192 -16.67 3.15 -22.07
C MET A 192 -17.99 3.39 -21.32
N ARG A 193 -18.29 4.62 -20.89
CA ARG A 193 -19.51 5.01 -20.18
C ARG A 193 -19.75 4.20 -18.91
N TYR A 194 -18.69 3.92 -18.15
CA TYR A 194 -18.85 3.38 -16.80
C TYR A 194 -19.66 4.37 -15.95
N ASN A 195 -20.55 3.85 -15.10
CA ASN A 195 -21.23 4.69 -14.11
C ASN A 195 -20.21 5.08 -13.03
N LEU A 196 -19.61 6.27 -13.18
CA LEU A 196 -18.53 6.74 -12.31
C LEU A 196 -18.97 6.95 -10.86
N GLU A 197 -20.27 7.19 -10.63
CA GLU A 197 -20.82 7.35 -9.27
C GLU A 197 -20.94 6.02 -8.53
N LYS A 198 -21.05 4.91 -9.27
CA LYS A 198 -21.15 3.55 -8.74
C LYS A 198 -19.92 2.69 -9.00
N THR A 199 -18.84 3.27 -9.54
CA THR A 199 -17.61 2.53 -9.86
C THR A 199 -16.48 2.99 -8.96
N TRP A 200 -16.01 2.09 -8.11
CA TRP A 200 -14.87 2.31 -7.24
C TRP A 200 -13.62 1.69 -7.85
N VAL A 201 -12.50 2.41 -7.84
CA VAL A 201 -11.23 1.93 -8.40
C VAL A 201 -10.24 1.70 -7.27
N TYR A 202 -9.84 0.44 -7.09
CA TYR A 202 -8.76 0.06 -6.20
C TYR A 202 -7.44 0.06 -6.98
N LEU A 203 -6.65 1.12 -6.82
CA LEU A 203 -5.34 1.25 -7.45
C LEU A 203 -4.33 0.42 -6.66
N MET A 204 -3.67 -0.54 -7.32
CA MET A 204 -2.66 -1.38 -6.70
C MET A 204 -1.41 -1.52 -7.57
N ASP A 205 -0.30 -1.77 -6.90
CA ASP A 205 0.99 -2.00 -7.52
C ASP A 205 1.12 -3.46 -7.99
N GLU A 206 2.01 -3.72 -8.96
CA GLU A 206 2.11 -5.02 -9.64
C GLU A 206 2.59 -6.16 -8.73
N GLU A 207 3.20 -5.83 -7.60
CA GLU A 207 3.67 -6.76 -6.57
C GLU A 207 2.68 -6.96 -5.42
N SER A 208 1.61 -6.16 -5.38
CA SER A 208 0.64 -6.15 -4.28
C SER A 208 -0.32 -7.33 -4.38
N ILE A 209 -0.56 -7.98 -3.25
CA ILE A 209 -1.51 -9.10 -3.11
C ILE A 209 -2.67 -8.64 -2.25
N VAL A 210 -3.90 -9.01 -2.60
CA VAL A 210 -5.06 -8.76 -1.74
C VAL A 210 -5.36 -9.97 -0.87
N GLY A 211 -5.77 -9.69 0.37
CA GLY A 211 -6.31 -10.68 1.30
C GLY A 211 -7.81 -10.51 1.51
N GLU A 212 -8.39 -11.37 2.36
CA GLU A 212 -9.78 -11.25 2.81
C GLU A 212 -10.06 -9.87 3.43
N ASP A 213 -9.12 -9.41 4.25
CA ASP A 213 -9.13 -8.11 4.92
C ASP A 213 -9.24 -6.93 3.94
N THR A 214 -8.53 -7.02 2.81
CA THR A 214 -8.56 -5.99 1.78
C THR A 214 -9.94 -5.89 1.14
N ILE A 215 -10.55 -7.03 0.80
CA ILE A 215 -11.87 -7.06 0.18
C ILE A 215 -12.93 -6.55 1.16
N VAL A 216 -12.93 -7.05 2.38
CA VAL A 216 -13.87 -6.62 3.43
C VAL A 216 -13.70 -5.13 3.75
N GLY A 217 -12.46 -4.64 3.82
CA GLY A 217 -12.17 -3.22 4.02
C GLY A 217 -12.66 -2.32 2.89
N ILE A 218 -12.59 -2.78 1.63
CA ILE A 218 -13.18 -2.07 0.49
C ILE A 218 -14.70 -1.97 0.65
N ILE A 219 -15.37 -3.08 0.99
CA ILE A 219 -16.82 -3.10 1.20
C ILE A 219 -17.21 -2.20 2.38
N ASP A 220 -16.43 -2.20 3.47
CA ASP A 220 -16.63 -1.32 4.63
C ASP A 220 -16.53 0.15 4.23
N PHE A 221 -15.46 0.50 3.52
CA PHE A 221 -15.27 1.86 3.07
C PHE A 221 -16.41 2.33 2.17
N ILE A 222 -16.79 1.54 1.16
CA ILE A 222 -17.83 1.93 0.20
C ILE A 222 -19.18 2.07 0.89
N GLU A 223 -19.60 1.09 1.69
CA GLU A 223 -20.97 1.06 2.20
C GLU A 223 -21.18 1.88 3.48
N ASN A 224 -20.10 2.22 4.21
CA ASN A 224 -20.18 2.99 5.44
C ASN A 224 -19.51 4.36 5.29
N LYS A 225 -18.22 4.39 4.93
CA LYS A 225 -17.42 5.62 4.92
C LYS A 225 -17.68 6.54 3.75
N SER A 226 -18.02 6.00 2.57
CA SER A 226 -18.33 6.86 1.43
C SER A 226 -19.63 7.66 1.63
N LYS A 227 -20.57 7.10 2.39
CA LYS A 227 -21.83 7.78 2.77
C LYS A 227 -21.60 8.94 3.73
N GLU A 228 -20.51 8.92 4.49
CA GLU A 228 -20.05 10.03 5.32
C GLU A 228 -19.38 11.15 4.48
N GLY A 229 -19.31 10.99 3.14
CA GLY A 229 -18.72 11.95 2.20
C GLY A 229 -17.28 11.64 1.78
N LYS A 230 -16.71 10.51 2.24
CA LYS A 230 -15.32 10.16 1.94
C LYS A 230 -15.19 9.55 0.54
N LEU A 231 -14.39 10.17 -0.32
CA LEU A 231 -14.19 9.72 -1.70
C LEU A 231 -12.91 8.92 -1.92
N VAL A 232 -11.97 8.96 -0.97
CA VAL A 232 -10.66 8.31 -1.08
C VAL A 232 -10.35 7.58 0.21
N ALA A 233 -9.81 6.37 0.06
CA ALA A 233 -9.29 5.56 1.15
C ALA A 233 -7.88 5.08 0.83
N GLN A 234 -7.13 4.79 1.88
CA GLN A 234 -5.85 4.10 1.77
C GLN A 234 -5.87 2.86 2.65
N GLY A 235 -5.65 1.70 2.04
CA GLY A 235 -5.48 0.44 2.76
C GLY A 235 -4.12 0.37 3.45
N LEU A 236 -4.02 -0.44 4.51
CA LEU A 236 -2.76 -0.70 5.18
C LEU A 236 -1.87 -1.55 4.26
N VAL A 237 -0.73 -1.00 3.85
CA VAL A 237 0.24 -1.74 3.02
C VAL A 237 1.22 -2.43 3.95
N VAL A 238 1.20 -3.77 3.98
CA VAL A 238 2.11 -4.60 4.78
C VAL A 238 2.93 -5.50 3.86
N TYR A 239 4.24 -5.55 4.07
CA TYR A 239 5.09 -6.50 3.35
C TYR A 239 5.09 -7.83 4.08
N SER A 240 4.93 -8.93 3.36
CA SER A 240 4.79 -10.28 3.93
C SER A 240 6.07 -10.86 4.55
N ASN A 241 7.04 -10.02 4.91
CA ASN A 241 8.16 -10.41 5.77
C ASN A 241 7.73 -10.40 7.25
N PHE A 242 6.60 -11.06 7.53
CA PHE A 242 6.24 -11.51 8.87
C PHE A 242 7.33 -12.50 9.30
N TRP A 243 8.39 -11.97 9.93
CA TRP A 243 9.52 -12.69 10.50
C TRP A 243 10.17 -13.72 9.55
N GLY A 244 11.14 -13.33 8.72
CA GLY A 244 11.89 -14.37 8.01
C GLY A 244 12.75 -13.95 6.84
N LYS A 245 13.87 -13.27 7.14
CA LYS A 245 15.22 -13.47 6.54
C LYS A 245 16.16 -12.34 6.92
N ASN A 246 15.66 -11.11 7.06
CA ASN A 246 16.44 -9.94 7.47
C ASN A 246 15.67 -9.06 8.47
N ILE A 247 16.18 -8.98 9.70
CA ILE A 247 15.58 -8.21 10.80
C ILE A 247 15.54 -6.70 10.51
N LEU A 248 16.49 -6.17 9.74
CA LEU A 248 16.52 -4.75 9.38
C LEU A 248 15.39 -4.41 8.40
N THR A 249 15.10 -5.30 7.45
CA THR A 249 13.98 -5.11 6.51
C THR A 249 12.65 -5.20 7.25
N SER A 250 12.49 -6.18 8.15
CA SER A 250 11.29 -6.28 8.99
C SER A 250 11.11 -5.05 9.90
N LEU A 251 12.18 -4.50 10.46
CA LEU A 251 12.11 -3.26 11.25
C LEU A 251 11.71 -2.06 10.40
N GLY A 252 12.29 -1.90 9.20
CA GLY A 252 11.90 -0.86 8.24
C GLY A 252 10.43 -0.97 7.84
N ASP A 253 9.93 -2.19 7.64
CA ASP A 253 8.52 -2.46 7.33
C ASP A 253 7.60 -2.07 8.49
N SER A 254 7.98 -2.37 9.74
CA SER A 254 7.24 -1.96 10.93
C SER A 254 7.17 -0.43 11.07
N ILE A 255 8.26 0.28 10.79
CA ILE A 255 8.28 1.76 10.83
C ILE A 255 7.33 2.34 9.78
N ARG A 256 7.38 1.85 8.54
CA ARG A 256 6.51 2.32 7.46
C ARG A 256 5.04 2.02 7.75
N THR A 257 4.75 0.85 8.30
CA THR A 257 3.39 0.45 8.66
C THR A 257 2.86 1.32 9.81
N GLY A 258 3.69 1.59 10.82
CA GLY A 258 3.38 2.53 11.88
C GLY A 258 3.16 3.96 11.38
N ASP A 259 3.99 4.45 10.47
CA ASP A 259 3.83 5.77 9.85
C ASP A 259 2.51 5.87 9.07
N ASN A 260 2.15 4.84 8.31
CA ASN A 260 0.85 4.79 7.62
C ASN A 260 -0.32 4.84 8.61
N LEU A 261 -0.28 4.05 9.70
CA LEU A 261 -1.34 4.05 10.70
C LEU A 261 -1.51 5.41 11.40
N VAL A 262 -0.40 6.07 11.72
CA VAL A 262 -0.43 7.38 12.36
C VAL A 262 -0.86 8.44 11.36
N ARG A 263 -0.17 8.57 10.22
CA ARG A 263 -0.42 9.67 9.28
C ARG A 263 -1.80 9.56 8.66
N CYS A 264 -2.27 8.37 8.28
CA CYS A 264 -3.61 8.24 7.72
C CYS A 264 -4.70 8.55 8.77
N ARG A 265 -4.47 8.26 10.05
CA ARG A 265 -5.44 8.60 11.11
C ARG A 265 -5.41 10.09 11.48
N PHE A 266 -4.24 10.71 11.54
CA PHE A 266 -4.11 12.13 11.90
C PHE A 266 -4.40 13.08 10.74
N TYR A 267 -4.04 12.71 9.50
CA TYR A 267 -4.23 13.55 8.31
C TYR A 267 -5.46 13.15 7.47
N GLY A 268 -6.01 11.95 7.66
CA GLY A 268 -7.15 11.41 6.89
C GLY A 268 -8.52 11.48 7.58
N GLU A 269 -8.66 12.26 8.65
CA GLU A 269 -9.98 12.67 9.19
C GLU A 269 -10.64 13.77 8.34
N TYR A 270 -10.52 13.67 7.02
CA TYR A 270 -11.37 14.38 6.05
C TYR A 270 -12.32 13.38 5.38
#